data_AF-I4ANF6-F1
#
_entry.id   AF-I4ANF6-F1
#
_cell.length_a   1.000
_cell.length_b   1.000
_cell.length_c   1.000
_cell.angle_alpha   90.00
_cell.angle_beta   90.00
_cell.angle_gamma   90.00
#
_symmetry.space_group_name_H-M   'P 1'
#
loop_
_entity.id
_entity.type
_entity.pdbx_description
1 polymer ?
#
loop_
_entity_poly.entity_id
_entity_poly.type
_entity_poly.pdbx_seq_one_letter_code
_entity_poly.pdbx_strand_id
1 'polypeptide(L)'
;MNIFKAIFGRNKKIIEDKFFGETQIHKLKNNNFIFSSERYFSPTKKNIRISIEGNELGNLNFANSFFEKIENSYQEVIDAVTPILEDTFQNWKEDFRIIDFHKEFQPIYLYLPTQNDWEIIFETIHDPNHQFTVNMSNMTAKEINTDG
;
A
#
# COMPACT_ATOMS: atom_id res chain seq x y z
N MET A 1 8.32 -8.23 -8.93
CA MET A 1 9.30 -8.87 -8.02
C MET A 1 8.63 -8.94 -6.66
N ASN A 2 8.43 -10.15 -6.09
CA ASN A 2 7.52 -10.35 -4.97
C ASN A 2 8.18 -9.90 -3.64
N ILE A 3 8.03 -8.61 -3.31
CA ILE A 3 8.66 -7.88 -2.18
C ILE A 3 8.39 -8.51 -0.82
N PHE A 4 7.27 -9.24 -0.67
CA PHE A 4 6.90 -9.92 0.57
C PHE A 4 7.95 -10.93 1.04
N LYS A 5 8.63 -11.63 0.12
CA LYS A 5 9.65 -12.63 0.51
C LYS A 5 10.94 -12.00 1.04
N ALA A 6 11.20 -10.72 0.79
CA ALA A 6 12.47 -10.07 1.14
C ALA A 6 12.54 -9.59 2.61
N ILE A 7 11.41 -9.47 3.31
CA ILE A 7 11.30 -8.74 4.60
C ILE A 7 11.44 -9.69 5.84
N PHE A 8 11.61 -11.00 5.64
CA PHE A 8 11.59 -12.01 6.73
C PHE A 8 12.97 -12.41 7.32
N GLY A 9 13.97 -11.52 7.32
CA GLY A 9 15.31 -11.79 7.88
C GLY A 9 15.44 -11.56 9.40
N ARG A 10 16.16 -12.44 10.12
CA ARG A 10 16.26 -12.52 11.60
C ARG A 10 17.13 -11.45 12.30
N ASN A 11 17.64 -10.44 11.58
CA ASN A 11 18.43 -9.34 12.15
C ASN A 11 17.75 -8.00 11.83
N LYS A 12 16.64 -7.71 12.50
CA LYS A 12 15.86 -6.49 12.28
C LYS A 12 16.44 -5.37 13.13
N LYS A 13 16.97 -4.32 12.49
CA LYS A 13 17.24 -3.06 13.18
C LYS A 13 15.91 -2.34 13.35
N ILE A 14 15.57 -1.95 14.57
CA ILE A 14 14.34 -1.21 14.89
C ILE A 14 14.74 0.21 15.32
N ILE A 15 14.00 1.21 14.85
CA ILE A 15 14.10 2.61 15.29
C ILE A 15 12.72 3.12 15.70
N GLU A 16 12.70 4.16 16.53
CA GLU A 16 11.48 4.90 16.82
C GLU A 16 11.42 6.13 15.90
N ASP A 17 10.49 6.12 14.95
CA ASP A 17 10.18 7.27 14.11
C ASP A 17 9.04 8.10 14.72
N LYS A 18 9.12 9.43 14.63
CA LYS A 18 8.13 10.31 15.26
C LYS A 18 6.73 10.20 14.64
N PHE A 19 6.64 9.85 13.37
CA PHE A 19 5.38 9.76 12.64
C PHE A 19 4.91 8.32 12.50
N PHE A 20 5.81 7.44 12.07
CA PHE A 20 5.54 6.02 11.83
C PHE A 20 5.71 5.13 13.07
N GLY A 21 6.23 5.67 14.18
CA GLY A 21 6.45 4.92 15.42
C GLY A 21 7.54 3.86 15.24
N GLU A 22 7.32 2.68 15.85
CA GLU A 22 8.23 1.55 15.74
C GLU A 22 8.42 1.15 14.26
N THR A 23 9.64 1.35 13.76
CA THR A 23 9.98 1.15 12.36
C THR A 23 11.10 0.13 12.21
N GLN A 24 10.82 -0.94 11.48
CA GLN A 24 11.78 -1.98 11.13
C GLN A 24 12.57 -1.57 9.90
N ILE A 25 13.89 -1.72 9.96
CA ILE A 25 14.79 -1.40 8.84
C ILE A 25 15.33 -2.71 8.27
N HIS A 26 15.11 -2.90 6.98
CA HIS A 26 15.57 -4.04 6.20
C HIS A 26 16.55 -3.57 5.14
N LYS A 27 17.80 -4.06 5.18
CA LYS A 27 18.78 -3.75 4.15
C LYS A 27 18.56 -4.63 2.91
N LEU A 28 18.43 -4.01 1.75
CA LEU A 28 18.33 -4.68 0.45
C LEU A 28 19.72 -4.95 -0.15
N LYS A 29 19.77 -5.84 -1.15
CA LYS A 29 21.02 -6.25 -1.82
C LYS A 29 21.70 -5.11 -2.59
N ASN A 30 20.93 -4.12 -3.03
CA ASN A 30 21.38 -2.94 -3.78
C ASN A 30 21.85 -1.78 -2.88
N ASN A 31 22.09 -2.03 -1.59
CA ASN A 31 22.38 -1.01 -0.56
C ASN A 31 21.23 -0.02 -0.25
N ASN A 32 20.04 -0.19 -0.83
CA ASN A 32 18.85 0.51 -0.34
C ASN A 32 18.33 -0.15 0.94
N PHE A 33 17.41 0.54 1.61
CA PHE A 33 16.71 0.06 2.78
C PHE A 33 15.20 0.11 2.54
N ILE A 34 14.49 -0.83 3.15
CA ILE A 34 13.04 -0.74 3.35
C ILE A 34 12.80 -0.44 4.82
N PHE A 35 12.06 0.63 5.07
CA PHE A 35 11.54 0.98 6.38
C PHE A 35 10.10 0.49 6.43
N SER A 36 9.78 -0.40 7.36
CA SER A 36 8.44 -0.97 7.51
C SER A 36 7.87 -0.65 8.88
N SER A 37 6.63 -0.18 8.90
CA SER A 37 5.91 0.20 10.13
C SER A 37 4.43 -0.21 10.01
N GLU A 38 3.71 -0.15 11.12
CA GLU A 38 2.25 -0.18 11.12
C GLU A 38 1.72 1.18 11.52
N ARG A 39 0.75 1.69 10.77
CA ARG A 39 0.21 3.03 10.97
C ARG A 39 -1.31 2.99 10.94
N TYR A 40 -1.93 3.72 11.86
CA TYR A 40 -3.36 3.96 11.83
C TYR A 40 -3.73 4.75 10.57
N PHE A 41 -4.62 4.19 9.77
CA PHE A 41 -5.15 4.78 8.55
C PHE A 41 -6.56 5.27 8.82
N SER A 42 -6.69 6.58 8.96
CA SER A 42 -7.92 7.26 9.33
C SER A 42 -9.11 6.98 8.41
N PRO A 43 -8.96 6.82 7.07
CA PRO A 43 -10.11 6.56 6.21
C PRO A 43 -10.82 5.25 6.51
N THR A 44 -10.11 4.24 7.02
CA THR A 44 -10.70 2.93 7.36
C THR A 44 -10.71 2.62 8.84
N LYS A 45 -10.19 3.54 9.67
CA LYS A 45 -10.09 3.39 11.13
C LYS A 45 -9.39 2.11 11.59
N LYS A 46 -8.35 1.70 10.86
CA LYS A 46 -7.58 0.49 11.11
C LYS A 46 -6.10 0.76 10.93
N ASN A 47 -5.26 -0.05 11.58
CA ASN A 47 -3.84 -0.06 11.25
C ASN A 47 -3.64 -0.78 9.93
N ILE A 48 -2.81 -0.19 9.08
CA ILE A 48 -2.30 -0.82 7.86
C ILE A 48 -0.78 -0.86 7.94
N ARG A 49 -0.19 -1.78 7.21
CA ARG A 49 1.28 -1.85 7.12
C ARG A 49 1.78 -0.87 6.07
N ILE A 50 2.86 -0.19 6.38
CA ILE A 50 3.52 0.76 5.49
C ILE A 50 4.91 0.22 5.19
N SER A 51 5.38 0.41 3.96
CA SER A 51 6.80 0.31 3.65
C SER A 51 7.25 1.48 2.83
N ILE A 52 8.47 1.93 3.09
CA ILE A 52 9.09 3.07 2.43
C ILE A 52 10.44 2.56 1.96
N GLU A 53 10.71 2.59 0.66
CA GLU A 53 12.07 2.39 0.17
C GLU A 53 12.85 3.69 0.34
N GLY A 54 14.13 3.57 0.71
CA GLY A 54 14.99 4.72 0.84
C GLY A 54 16.45 4.35 0.98
N ASN A 55 17.32 5.27 0.57
CA ASN A 55 18.77 5.17 0.76
C ASN A 55 19.24 5.81 2.08
N GLU A 56 18.49 6.80 2.59
CA GLU A 56 18.77 7.55 3.81
C GLU A 56 17.47 7.89 4.56
N LEU A 57 17.57 8.28 5.85
CA LEU A 57 16.42 8.69 6.69
C LEU A 57 15.62 9.88 6.12
N GLY A 58 16.20 10.66 5.21
CA GLY A 58 15.54 11.82 4.58
C GLY A 58 14.25 11.48 3.80
N ASN A 59 14.10 10.24 3.35
CA ASN A 59 12.89 9.78 2.64
C ASN A 59 11.66 9.67 3.55
N LEU A 60 11.85 9.62 4.88
CA LEU A 60 10.74 9.50 5.83
C LEU A 60 9.86 10.75 5.87
N ASN A 61 10.44 11.95 5.79
CA ASN A 61 9.65 13.18 5.83
C ASN A 61 8.72 13.33 4.62
N PHE A 62 9.20 12.99 3.43
CA PHE A 62 8.37 13.00 2.22
C PHE A 62 7.27 11.94 2.32
N ALA A 63 7.60 10.73 2.78
CA ALA A 63 6.63 9.67 3.00
C ALA A 63 5.55 10.08 4.02
N ASN A 64 5.88 10.83 5.08
CA ASN A 64 4.91 11.35 6.05
C ASN A 64 3.88 12.24 5.36
N SER A 65 4.34 13.29 4.67
CA SER A 65 3.44 14.22 3.98
C SER A 65 2.65 13.54 2.86
N PHE A 66 3.25 12.57 2.18
CA PHE A 66 2.55 11.82 1.15
C PHE A 66 1.49 10.88 1.73
N PHE A 67 1.76 10.23 2.85
CA PHE A 67 0.77 9.43 3.58
C PHE A 67 -0.42 10.28 4.02
N GLU A 68 -0.18 11.45 4.63
CA GLU A 68 -1.26 12.38 5.00
C GLU A 68 -2.06 12.83 3.78
N LYS A 69 -1.41 13.03 2.63
CA LYS A 69 -2.10 13.35 1.38
C LYS A 69 -3.01 12.22 0.93
N ILE A 70 -2.55 10.96 1.00
CA ILE A 70 -3.39 9.79 0.69
C ILE A 70 -4.59 9.73 1.62
N GLU A 71 -4.41 9.95 2.92
CA GLU A 71 -5.52 9.96 3.88
C GLU A 71 -6.57 11.03 3.54
N ASN A 72 -6.11 12.25 3.26
CA ASN A 72 -6.98 13.39 2.97
C ASN A 72 -7.69 13.29 1.61
N SER A 73 -7.06 12.63 0.63
CA SER A 73 -7.60 12.42 -0.72
C SER A 73 -8.05 10.98 -0.96
N TYR A 74 -8.39 10.22 0.09
CA TYR A 74 -8.68 8.80 -0.06
C TYR A 74 -9.90 8.51 -0.96
N GLN A 75 -10.88 9.41 -1.00
CA GLN A 75 -11.99 9.27 -1.95
C GLN A 75 -11.51 9.36 -3.41
N GLU A 76 -10.57 10.25 -3.72
CA GLU A 76 -9.98 10.33 -5.06
C GLU A 76 -9.24 9.03 -5.43
N VAL A 77 -8.57 8.41 -4.44
CA VAL A 77 -7.95 7.09 -4.61
C VAL A 77 -9.01 6.05 -4.93
N ILE A 78 -10.12 5.97 -4.17
CA ILE A 78 -11.24 5.04 -4.41
C ILE A 78 -11.79 5.22 -5.82
N ASP A 79 -12.07 6.46 -6.22
CA ASP A 79 -12.64 6.78 -7.52
C ASP A 79 -11.69 6.36 -8.66
N ALA A 80 -10.38 6.49 -8.45
CA ALA A 80 -9.36 6.06 -9.41
C ALA A 80 -9.20 4.53 -9.49
N VAL A 81 -9.26 3.81 -8.36
CA VAL A 81 -9.04 2.35 -8.35
C VAL A 81 -10.29 1.54 -8.71
N THR A 82 -11.49 2.06 -8.42
CA THR A 82 -12.77 1.35 -8.61
C THR A 82 -12.94 0.82 -10.05
N PRO A 83 -12.76 1.62 -11.11
CA PRO A 83 -12.96 1.13 -12.48
C PRO A 83 -12.01 -0.01 -12.86
N ILE A 84 -10.76 0.05 -12.40
CA ILE A 84 -9.74 -0.95 -12.71
C ILE A 84 -10.01 -2.25 -11.94
N LEU A 85 -10.44 -2.14 -10.69
CA LEU A 85 -10.87 -3.30 -9.90
C LEU A 85 -12.08 -3.97 -10.55
N GLU A 86 -13.13 -3.22 -10.91
CA GLU A 86 -14.30 -3.79 -11.58
C GLU A 86 -13.96 -4.51 -12.88
N ASP A 87 -13.13 -3.90 -13.73
CA ASP A 87 -12.65 -4.51 -14.98
C ASP A 87 -11.89 -5.83 -14.70
N THR A 88 -11.06 -5.83 -13.66
CA THR A 88 -10.34 -7.05 -13.24
C THR A 88 -11.30 -8.15 -12.81
N PHE A 89 -12.28 -7.83 -11.97
CA PHE A 89 -13.27 -8.81 -11.50
C PHE A 89 -14.20 -9.29 -12.60
N GLN A 90 -14.48 -8.47 -13.62
CA GLN A 90 -15.32 -8.86 -14.75
C GLN A 90 -14.73 -10.01 -15.56
N ASN A 91 -13.40 -10.20 -15.53
CA ASN A 91 -12.76 -11.37 -16.12
C ASN A 91 -13.15 -12.69 -15.43
N TRP A 92 -13.65 -12.65 -14.20
CA TRP A 92 -14.09 -13.83 -13.44
C TRP A 92 -15.60 -13.88 -13.22
N LYS A 93 -16.24 -12.72 -13.09
CA LYS A 93 -17.68 -12.57 -12.85
C LYS A 93 -18.23 -11.47 -13.74
N GLU A 94 -18.91 -11.89 -14.80
CA GLU A 94 -19.59 -10.98 -15.72
C GLU A 94 -20.48 -9.98 -14.96
N ASP A 95 -20.46 -8.73 -15.42
CA ASP A 95 -21.19 -7.61 -14.83
C ASP A 95 -20.88 -7.31 -13.35
N PHE A 96 -19.71 -7.72 -12.84
CA PHE A 96 -19.31 -7.34 -11.48
C PHE A 96 -19.26 -5.82 -11.32
N ARG A 97 -19.88 -5.33 -10.25
CA ARG A 97 -19.89 -3.93 -9.82
C ARG A 97 -19.65 -3.84 -8.32
N ILE A 98 -18.88 -2.85 -7.91
CA ILE A 98 -18.65 -2.51 -6.51
C ILE A 98 -19.81 -1.61 -6.08
N ILE A 99 -20.58 -2.05 -5.08
CA ILE A 99 -21.75 -1.31 -4.58
C ILE A 99 -21.34 -0.35 -3.45
N ASP A 100 -20.47 -0.82 -2.56
CA ASP A 100 -19.93 -0.08 -1.42
C ASP A 100 -18.47 -0.47 -1.21
N PHE A 101 -17.57 0.34 -1.80
CA PHE A 101 -16.13 0.09 -1.76
C PHE A 101 -15.61 -0.11 -0.34
N HIS A 102 -16.08 0.67 0.63
CA HIS A 102 -15.61 0.61 2.01
C HIS A 102 -16.00 -0.67 2.75
N LYS A 103 -17.06 -1.36 2.31
CA LYS A 103 -17.46 -2.66 2.86
C LYS A 103 -16.81 -3.83 2.12
N GLU A 104 -16.55 -3.65 0.84
CA GLU A 104 -16.12 -4.72 -0.05
C GLU A 104 -14.60 -4.84 -0.17
N PHE A 105 -13.87 -3.74 0.04
CA PHE A 105 -12.42 -3.64 -0.08
C PHE A 105 -11.80 -2.96 1.14
N GLN A 106 -10.75 -3.58 1.67
CA GLN A 106 -9.99 -3.07 2.81
C GLN A 106 -8.53 -2.88 2.40
N PRO A 107 -7.98 -1.65 2.43
CA PRO A 107 -6.55 -1.45 2.28
C PRO A 107 -5.84 -2.08 3.49
N ILE A 108 -4.80 -2.84 3.22
CA ILE A 108 -4.00 -3.52 4.24
C ILE A 108 -2.52 -3.12 4.20
N TYR A 109 -2.08 -2.56 3.07
CA TYR A 109 -0.70 -2.20 2.87
C TYR A 109 -0.54 -0.99 1.94
N LEU A 110 0.43 -0.13 2.26
CA LEU A 110 0.95 0.88 1.35
C LEU A 110 2.45 0.69 1.16
N TYR A 111 2.88 0.72 -0.09
CA TYR A 111 4.28 0.95 -0.44
C TYR A 111 4.43 2.41 -0.85
N LEU A 112 5.01 3.20 0.04
CA LEU A 112 5.19 4.62 -0.15
C LEU A 112 6.51 4.93 -0.86
N PRO A 113 6.53 6.00 -1.65
CA PRO A 113 7.63 6.24 -2.55
C PRO A 113 8.70 7.17 -1.98
N THR A 114 9.86 7.17 -2.64
CA THR A 114 10.76 8.34 -2.65
C THR A 114 10.40 9.34 -3.77
N GLN A 115 9.45 8.98 -4.65
CA GLN A 115 8.98 9.74 -5.83
C GLN A 115 7.44 9.75 -5.91
N ASN A 116 6.82 9.82 -7.09
CA ASN A 116 5.35 9.93 -7.24
C ASN A 116 4.62 8.60 -7.45
N ASP A 117 5.33 7.49 -7.65
CA ASP A 117 4.75 6.18 -7.95
C ASP A 117 4.73 5.29 -6.71
N TRP A 118 3.56 4.83 -6.29
CA TRP A 118 3.34 4.11 -5.03
C TRP A 118 2.35 2.96 -5.22
N GLU A 119 2.20 2.10 -4.21
CA GLU A 119 1.31 0.94 -4.31
C GLU A 119 0.35 0.90 -3.12
N ILE A 120 -0.87 0.44 -3.37
CA ILE A 120 -1.87 0.11 -2.35
C ILE A 120 -2.37 -1.30 -2.56
N ILE A 121 -2.45 -2.06 -1.48
CA ILE A 121 -2.93 -3.45 -1.53
C ILE A 121 -4.24 -3.54 -0.77
N PHE A 122 -5.23 -4.15 -1.43
CA PHE A 122 -6.54 -4.41 -0.88
C PHE A 122 -6.76 -5.90 -0.66
N GLU A 123 -7.39 -6.22 0.47
CA GLU A 123 -8.15 -7.45 0.64
C GLU A 123 -9.61 -7.20 0.30
N THR A 124 -10.31 -8.24 -0.13
CA THR A 124 -11.73 -8.16 -0.46
C THR A 124 -12.51 -9.33 0.11
N ILE A 125 -13.81 -9.12 0.35
CA ILE A 125 -14.74 -10.19 0.71
C ILE A 125 -15.10 -11.08 -0.49
N HIS A 126 -14.88 -10.62 -1.71
CA HIS A 126 -15.25 -11.35 -2.93
C HIS A 126 -14.27 -12.47 -3.28
N ASP A 127 -13.02 -12.32 -2.83
CA ASP A 127 -11.98 -13.33 -2.95
C ASP A 127 -11.00 -13.24 -1.78
N PRO A 128 -11.31 -13.88 -0.64
CA PRO A 128 -10.54 -13.74 0.59
C PRO A 128 -9.14 -14.37 0.53
N ASN A 129 -8.82 -15.12 -0.53
CA ASN A 129 -7.50 -15.76 -0.69
C ASN A 129 -6.54 -14.94 -1.55
N HIS A 130 -7.02 -13.90 -2.23
CA HIS A 130 -6.23 -13.09 -3.14
C HIS A 130 -6.13 -11.65 -2.63
N GLN A 131 -4.96 -11.05 -2.90
CA GLN A 131 -4.71 -9.64 -2.63
C GLN A 131 -4.60 -8.88 -3.96
N PHE A 132 -5.13 -7.66 -3.96
CA PHE A 132 -5.17 -6.81 -5.13
C PHE A 132 -4.21 -5.66 -4.93
N THR A 133 -3.07 -5.72 -5.61
CA THR A 133 -2.06 -4.66 -5.60
C THR A 133 -2.34 -3.70 -6.72
N VAL A 134 -2.66 -2.46 -6.39
CA VAL A 134 -2.85 -1.39 -7.38
C VAL A 134 -1.64 -0.48 -7.36
N ASN A 135 -1.00 -0.32 -8.51
CA ASN A 135 0.10 0.62 -8.69
C ASN A 135 -0.47 1.97 -9.11
N MET A 136 -0.01 3.00 -8.41
CA MET A 136 -0.54 4.35 -8.47
C MET A 136 0.56 5.31 -8.90
N SER A 137 0.18 6.39 -9.57
CA SER A 137 1.05 7.55 -9.81
C SER A 137 0.31 8.81 -9.42
N ASN A 138 0.88 9.53 -8.46
CA ASN A 138 0.18 10.59 -7.74
C ASN A 138 -1.12 10.08 -7.11
N MET A 139 -2.29 10.35 -7.68
CA MET A 139 -3.59 9.82 -7.22
C MET A 139 -4.33 9.07 -8.33
N THR A 140 -3.61 8.69 -9.39
CA THR A 140 -4.18 7.98 -10.54
C THR A 140 -3.73 6.52 -10.52
N ALA A 141 -4.68 5.60 -10.68
CA ALA A 141 -4.39 4.19 -10.80
C ALA A 141 -3.83 3.87 -12.20
N LYS A 142 -2.74 3.11 -12.25
CA LYS A 142 -2.03 2.74 -13.49
C LYS A 142 -2.29 1.30 -13.89
N GLU A 143 -2.08 0.38 -12.96
CA GLU A 143 -2.17 -1.05 -13.20
C GLU A 143 -2.58 -1.77 -11.92
N ILE A 144 -3.09 -2.99 -12.08
CA ILE A 144 -3.47 -3.87 -11.00
C ILE A 144 -2.83 -5.23 -11.19
N ASN A 145 -2.33 -5.78 -10.09
CA ASN A 145 -1.77 -7.11 -10.01
C ASN A 145 -2.55 -7.89 -8.94
N THR A 146 -2.90 -9.12 -9.27
CA THR A 146 -3.61 -10.03 -8.38
C THR A 146 -2.62 -11.09 -7.94
N ASP A 147 -2.33 -11.17 -6.65
CA ASP A 147 -1.43 -12.21 -6.13
C ASP A 147 -2.15 -13.57 -6.18
N GLY A 148 -1.73 -14.42 -7.12
CA GLY A 148 -2.12 -15.83 -7.26
C GLY A 148 -0.96 -16.79 -7.02
#